data_AF-A0A2W4NJH7-F1
#
_entry.id   AF-A0A2W4NJH7-F1
#
_cell.length_a   1.000
_cell.length_b   1.000
_cell.length_c   1.000
_cell.angle_alpha   90.00
_cell.angle_beta   90.00
_cell.angle_gamma   90.00
#
_symmetry.space_group_name_H-M   'P 1'
#
loop_
_entity.id
_entity.type
_entity.pdbx_description
1 polymer ?
#
loop_
_entity_poly.entity_id
_entity_poly.type
_entity_poly.pdbx_seq_one_letter_code
_entity_poly.pdbx_strand_id
1 'polypeptide(L)'
;MSAEKRSAWTGALIGIGMMAAVDEIVFHQVLGWHHFYDRSTLAVGLLADGLLHAAELIAIVAGFFGLLALRKRGELEGPWAWAGFFLGLGGFQVLDGVVIHKVLRLHQIRYGVPLLPYDLAWNFAGLVLMGVGLVLLVRARKQSGGGHAFAPHPSSL
;
A
#
# COMPACT_ATOMS: atom_id res chain seq x y z
N MET A 1 -14.99 -12.75 -6.97
CA MET A 1 -13.50 -12.66 -7.05
C MET A 1 -12.89 -13.95 -6.49
N SER A 2 -11.78 -14.45 -7.04
CA SER A 2 -11.09 -15.66 -6.53
C SER A 2 -10.38 -15.41 -5.18
N ALA A 3 -10.00 -16.47 -4.46
CA ALA A 3 -9.33 -16.40 -3.15
C ALA A 3 -7.99 -15.64 -3.24
N GLU A 4 -7.25 -15.87 -4.32
CA GLU A 4 -6.01 -15.17 -4.66
C GLU A 4 -6.24 -13.66 -4.78
N LYS A 5 -7.23 -13.26 -5.59
CA LYS A 5 -7.55 -11.85 -5.82
C LYS A 5 -8.02 -11.19 -4.52
N ARG A 6 -8.85 -11.87 -3.73
CA ARG A 6 -9.29 -11.35 -2.42
C ARG A 6 -8.09 -11.12 -1.51
N SER A 7 -7.19 -12.09 -1.41
CA SER A 7 -5.97 -11.99 -0.60
C SER A 7 -5.09 -10.82 -1.05
N ALA A 8 -4.88 -10.64 -2.35
CA ALA A 8 -4.13 -9.50 -2.89
C ALA A 8 -4.80 -8.15 -2.60
N TRP A 9 -6.12 -8.04 -2.77
CA TRP A 9 -6.82 -6.78 -2.47
C TRP A 9 -6.80 -6.44 -0.98
N THR A 10 -6.98 -7.44 -0.11
CA THR A 10 -6.86 -7.26 1.33
C THR A 10 -5.45 -6.85 1.72
N GLY A 11 -4.42 -7.50 1.16
CA GLY A 11 -3.04 -7.10 1.34
C GLY A 11 -2.79 -5.65 0.88
N ALA A 12 -3.28 -5.28 -0.31
CA ALA A 12 -3.13 -3.93 -0.84
C ALA A 12 -3.78 -2.86 0.03
N LEU A 13 -4.96 -3.13 0.60
CA LEU A 13 -5.62 -2.21 1.53
C LEU A 13 -4.76 -1.96 2.78
N ILE A 14 -4.18 -3.02 3.36
CA ILE A 14 -3.24 -2.89 4.49
C ILE A 14 -1.98 -2.14 4.07
N GLY A 15 -1.44 -2.42 2.88
CA GLY A 15 -0.26 -1.74 2.35
C GLY A 15 -0.49 -0.24 2.15
N ILE A 16 -1.65 0.15 1.61
CA ILE A 16 -2.05 1.55 1.46
C ILE A 16 -2.10 2.24 2.83
N GLY A 17 -2.84 1.65 3.78
CA GLY A 17 -2.97 2.25 5.11
C GLY A 17 -1.63 2.30 5.85
N MET A 18 -0.76 1.29 5.70
CA MET A 18 0.56 1.28 6.33
C MET A 18 1.48 2.35 5.74
N MET A 19 1.48 2.58 4.42
CA MET A 19 2.32 3.63 3.84
C MET A 19 1.79 5.02 4.19
N ALA A 20 0.47 5.22 4.16
CA ALA A 20 -0.15 6.44 4.66
C ALA A 20 0.29 6.72 6.11
N ALA A 21 0.27 5.70 6.98
CA ALA A 21 0.67 5.88 8.38
C ALA A 21 2.16 6.18 8.53
N VAL A 22 3.02 5.56 7.72
CA VAL A 22 4.44 5.92 7.69
C VAL A 22 4.60 7.37 7.26
N ASP A 23 3.86 7.80 6.24
CA ASP A 23 3.92 9.16 5.72
C ASP A 23 3.49 10.20 6.77
N GLU A 24 2.28 10.02 7.27
CA GLU A 24 1.63 10.90 8.24
C GLU A 24 2.42 10.96 9.56
N ILE A 25 2.81 9.82 10.13
CA ILE A 25 3.56 9.80 11.39
C ILE A 25 4.97 10.37 11.20
N VAL A 26 5.71 9.91 10.18
CA VAL A 26 7.13 10.27 10.07
C VAL A 26 7.29 11.68 9.51
N PHE A 27 6.64 11.99 8.38
CA PHE A 27 6.89 13.25 7.68
C PHE A 27 5.97 14.37 8.14
N HIS A 28 4.71 14.09 8.51
CA HIS A 28 3.82 15.16 8.99
C HIS A 28 4.03 15.46 10.47
N GLN A 29 4.12 14.43 11.32
CA GLN A 29 4.14 14.62 12.77
C GLN A 29 5.55 14.70 13.36
N VAL A 30 6.39 13.69 13.13
CA VAL A 30 7.72 13.60 13.76
C VAL A 30 8.69 14.61 13.15
N LEU A 31 8.74 14.68 11.82
CA LEU A 31 9.66 15.58 11.13
C LEU A 31 9.04 16.95 10.83
N GLY A 32 7.72 17.06 10.79
CA GLY A 32 7.03 18.32 10.49
C GLY A 32 7.40 18.90 9.13
N TRP A 33 7.60 18.07 8.11
CA TRP A 33 8.02 18.52 6.78
C TRP A 33 6.88 19.17 6.00
N HIS A 34 5.65 18.69 6.16
CA HIS A 34 4.44 19.16 5.47
C HIS A 34 3.19 18.65 6.20
N HIS A 35 2.02 19.23 5.91
CA HIS A 35 0.71 18.64 6.25
C HIS A 35 0.03 18.15 4.99
N PHE A 36 -1.00 17.30 5.13
CA PHE A 36 -1.78 16.78 4.01
C PHE A 36 -2.41 17.90 3.16
N TYR A 37 -2.73 19.04 3.79
CA TYR A 37 -3.25 20.20 3.10
C TYR A 37 -2.62 21.51 3.60
N ASP A 38 -1.66 22.02 2.84
CA ASP A 38 -0.88 23.22 3.19
C ASP A 38 -1.40 24.50 2.53
N ARG A 39 -2.56 24.44 1.84
CA ARG A 39 -3.12 25.60 1.13
C ARG A 39 -4.03 26.48 1.98
N SER A 40 -3.98 26.33 3.30
CA SER A 40 -4.81 27.05 4.27
C SER A 40 -4.04 27.30 5.57
N THR A 41 -4.75 27.48 6.67
CA THR A 41 -4.16 27.67 8.01
C THR A 41 -3.62 26.37 8.58
N LEU A 42 -2.70 26.47 9.53
CA LEU A 42 -2.19 25.32 10.29
C LEU A 42 -3.30 24.49 10.93
N ALA A 43 -4.35 25.13 11.44
CA ALA A 43 -5.50 24.43 12.02
C ALA A 43 -6.21 23.52 10.99
N VAL A 44 -6.32 23.96 9.74
CA VAL A 44 -6.88 23.14 8.65
C VAL A 44 -5.91 22.03 8.25
N GLY A 45 -4.60 22.30 8.20
CA GLY A 45 -3.58 21.28 7.95
C GLY A 45 -3.64 20.15 8.97
N LEU A 46 -3.67 20.47 10.27
CA LEU A 46 -3.78 19.50 11.36
C LEU A 46 -5.11 18.71 11.32
N LEU A 47 -6.22 19.37 10.98
CA LEU A 47 -7.48 18.68 10.77
C LEU A 47 -7.37 17.67 9.62
N ALA A 48 -6.76 18.07 8.51
CA ALA A 48 -6.59 17.23 7.34
C ALA A 48 -5.68 16.01 7.63
N ASP A 49 -4.60 16.21 8.39
CA ASP A 49 -3.75 15.12 8.89
C ASP A 49 -4.54 14.15 9.76
N GLY A 50 -5.32 14.66 10.73
CA GLY A 50 -6.13 13.81 11.60
C GLY A 50 -7.19 12.99 10.83
N LEU A 51 -7.74 13.55 9.74
CA LEU A 51 -8.66 12.81 8.86
C LEU A 51 -7.93 11.73 8.04
N LEU A 52 -6.73 12.01 7.55
CA LEU A 52 -5.88 11.01 6.89
C LEU A 52 -5.55 9.88 7.88
N HIS A 53 -5.13 10.23 9.10
CA HIS A 53 -4.82 9.28 10.17
C HIS A 53 -6.01 8.38 10.54
N ALA A 54 -7.22 8.95 10.56
CA ALA A 54 -8.42 8.15 10.77
C ALA A 54 -8.68 7.19 9.60
N ALA A 55 -8.52 7.66 8.36
CA ALA A 55 -8.76 6.86 7.16
C ALA A 55 -7.77 5.70 7.00
N GLU A 56 -6.48 5.93 7.25
CA GLU A 56 -5.47 4.87 7.21
C GLU A 56 -5.66 3.84 8.33
N LEU A 57 -6.04 4.26 9.54
CA LEU A 57 -6.31 3.34 10.64
C LEU A 57 -7.51 2.45 10.30
N ILE A 58 -8.56 3.02 9.73
CA ILE A 58 -9.71 2.25 9.23
C ILE A 58 -9.26 1.26 8.15
N ALA A 59 -8.42 1.67 7.20
CA ALA A 59 -7.91 0.80 6.14
C ALA A 59 -7.09 -0.37 6.70
N ILE A 60 -6.18 -0.10 7.64
CA ILE A 60 -5.37 -1.13 8.32
C ILE A 60 -6.29 -2.12 9.04
N VAL A 61 -7.20 -1.63 9.89
CA VAL A 61 -8.11 -2.47 10.68
C VAL A 61 -9.02 -3.30 9.77
N ALA A 62 -9.68 -2.68 8.78
CA ALA A 62 -10.53 -3.37 7.82
C ALA A 62 -9.76 -4.43 7.03
N GLY A 63 -8.53 -4.10 6.61
CA GLY A 63 -7.63 -5.02 5.94
C GLY A 63 -7.28 -6.24 6.81
N PHE A 64 -6.92 -6.04 8.08
CA PHE A 64 -6.65 -7.14 9.01
C PHE A 64 -7.88 -8.01 9.27
N PHE A 65 -9.07 -7.42 9.44
CA PHE A 65 -10.31 -8.19 9.53
C PHE A 65 -10.55 -9.01 8.25
N GLY A 66 -10.27 -8.44 7.08
CA GLY A 66 -10.29 -9.15 5.81
C GLY A 66 -9.36 -10.36 5.78
N LEU A 67 -8.10 -10.20 6.23
CA LEU A 67 -7.12 -11.30 6.27
C LEU A 67 -7.57 -12.40 7.23
N LEU A 68 -8.05 -12.03 8.42
CA LEU A 68 -8.56 -12.97 9.41
C LEU A 68 -9.79 -13.72 8.88
N ALA A 69 -10.67 -13.04 8.17
CA ALA A 69 -11.85 -13.66 7.57
C ALA A 69 -11.46 -14.66 6.47
N LEU A 70 -10.49 -14.34 5.62
CA LEU A 70 -9.95 -15.27 4.62
C LEU A 70 -9.27 -16.48 5.29
N ARG A 71 -8.47 -16.25 6.34
CA ARG A 71 -7.81 -17.30 7.09
C ARG A 71 -8.82 -18.26 7.72
N LYS A 72 -9.88 -17.75 8.35
CA LYS A 72 -10.93 -18.55 8.97
C LYS A 72 -11.67 -19.45 7.97
N ARG A 73 -11.78 -19.03 6.71
CA ARG A 73 -12.41 -19.81 5.63
C ARG A 73 -11.46 -20.76 4.90
N GLY A 74 -10.16 -20.77 5.24
CA GLY A 74 -9.16 -21.54 4.50
C GLY A 74 -8.87 -20.98 3.09
N GLU A 75 -9.16 -19.70 2.86
CA GLU A 75 -9.05 -19.03 1.56
C GLU A 75 -7.90 -18.01 1.51
N LEU A 76 -7.06 -17.96 2.54
CA LEU A 76 -5.95 -17.01 2.60
C LEU A 76 -4.78 -17.51 1.74
N GLU A 77 -4.55 -16.81 0.64
CA GLU A 77 -3.43 -17.04 -0.26
C GLU A 77 -2.28 -16.09 0.11
N GLY A 78 -1.41 -16.56 1.01
CA GLY A 78 -0.30 -15.78 1.58
C GLY A 78 0.59 -15.07 0.55
N PRO A 79 1.08 -15.76 -0.51
CA PRO A 79 1.88 -15.13 -1.56
C PRO A 79 1.17 -13.96 -2.25
N TRP A 80 -0.14 -14.09 -2.48
CA TRP A 80 -0.96 -13.04 -3.08
C TRP A 80 -1.21 -11.88 -2.12
N ALA A 81 -1.43 -12.15 -0.82
CA ALA A 81 -1.55 -11.11 0.19
C ALA A 81 -0.28 -10.26 0.31
N TRP A 82 0.90 -10.88 0.33
CA TRP A 82 2.17 -10.14 0.34
C TRP A 82 2.41 -9.35 -0.94
N ALA A 83 2.08 -9.92 -2.11
CA ALA A 83 2.13 -9.18 -3.36
C ALA A 83 1.25 -7.93 -3.32
N GLY A 84 0.01 -8.09 -2.85
CA GLY A 84 -0.93 -6.99 -2.61
C GLY A 84 -0.36 -5.93 -1.68
N PHE A 85 0.16 -6.34 -0.52
CA PHE A 85 0.74 -5.43 0.49
C PHE A 85 1.81 -4.51 -0.09
N PHE A 86 2.81 -5.06 -0.79
CA PHE A 86 3.87 -4.25 -1.40
C PHE A 86 3.37 -3.37 -2.56
N LEU A 87 2.39 -3.85 -3.34
CA LEU A 87 1.74 -3.02 -4.36
C LEU A 87 0.96 -1.86 -3.73
N GLY A 88 0.30 -2.09 -2.60
CA GLY A 88 -0.39 -1.04 -1.83
C GLY A 88 0.58 0.00 -1.28
N LEU A 89 1.67 -0.45 -0.65
CA LEU A 89 2.73 0.42 -0.14
C LEU A 89 3.28 1.34 -1.24
N GLY A 90 3.78 0.74 -2.33
CA GLY A 90 4.40 1.49 -3.41
C GLY A 90 3.40 2.33 -4.21
N GLY A 91 2.19 1.81 -4.41
CA GLY A 91 1.12 2.50 -5.12
C GLY A 91 0.67 3.77 -4.41
N PHE A 92 0.50 3.73 -3.08
CA PHE A 92 0.20 4.92 -2.29
C PHE A 92 1.33 5.96 -2.40
N GLN A 93 2.59 5.56 -2.19
CA GLN A 93 3.74 6.47 -2.23
C GLN A 93 3.86 7.20 -3.58
N VAL A 94 3.68 6.49 -4.69
CA VAL A 94 3.74 7.08 -6.04
C VAL A 94 2.52 7.96 -6.32
N LEU A 95 1.33 7.53 -5.88
CA LEU A 95 0.12 8.34 -6.02
C LEU A 95 0.27 9.66 -5.27
N ASP A 96 0.76 9.62 -4.04
CA ASP A 96 1.05 10.80 -3.24
C ASP A 96 2.09 11.70 -3.94
N GLY A 97 3.28 11.16 -4.23
CA GLY A 97 4.37 11.93 -4.81
C GLY A 97 4.11 12.50 -6.20
N VAL A 98 3.24 11.88 -7.02
CA VAL A 98 2.91 12.37 -8.36
C VAL A 98 1.59 13.13 -8.37
N VAL A 99 0.51 12.48 -7.94
CA VAL A 99 -0.84 13.04 -8.07
C VAL A 99 -1.07 14.10 -7.02
N ILE A 100 -0.82 13.80 -5.75
CA ILE A 100 -1.13 14.74 -4.66
C ILE A 100 -0.16 15.92 -4.69
N HIS A 101 1.13 15.66 -4.87
CA HIS A 101 2.16 16.70 -4.78
C HIS A 101 2.35 17.49 -6.07
N LYS A 102 2.22 16.87 -7.26
CA LYS A 102 2.56 17.55 -8.54
C LYS A 102 1.35 17.91 -9.39
N VAL A 103 0.35 17.02 -9.45
CA VAL A 103 -0.88 17.29 -10.21
C VAL A 103 -1.82 18.20 -9.42
N LEU A 104 -2.23 17.77 -8.23
CA LEU A 104 -3.18 18.51 -7.38
C LEU A 104 -2.49 19.62 -6.57
N ARG A 105 -1.20 19.43 -6.26
CA ARG A 105 -0.38 20.36 -5.47
C ARG A 105 -1.05 20.73 -4.14
N LEU A 106 -1.53 19.71 -3.42
CA LEU A 106 -2.13 19.91 -2.10
C LEU A 106 -1.07 20.29 -1.05
N HIS A 107 0.12 19.72 -1.19
CA HIS A 107 1.33 20.00 -0.43
C HIS A 107 2.57 19.59 -1.26
N GLN A 108 3.78 19.81 -0.74
CA GLN A 108 5.03 19.29 -1.31
C GLN A 108 5.74 18.43 -0.26
N ILE A 109 6.51 17.42 -0.71
CA ILE A 109 7.33 16.54 0.15
C ILE A 109 8.13 17.33 1.19
N ARG A 110 8.70 18.46 0.79
CA ARG A 110 9.51 19.28 1.69
C ARG A 110 9.58 20.73 1.24
N TYR A 111 9.57 21.64 2.20
CA TYR A 111 9.73 23.07 1.95
C TYR A 111 11.11 23.58 2.38
N GLY A 112 11.51 24.74 1.84
CA GLY A 112 12.74 25.44 2.23
C GLY A 112 14.05 24.79 1.74
N VAL A 113 13.98 23.82 0.83
CA VAL A 113 15.14 23.10 0.29
C VAL A 113 15.02 22.89 -1.22
N PRO A 114 16.11 22.61 -1.94
CA PRO A 114 16.01 22.11 -3.31
C PRO A 114 15.17 20.83 -3.34
N LEU A 115 14.01 20.89 -4.02
CA LEU A 115 12.98 19.87 -3.91
C LEU A 115 13.27 18.59 -4.72
N LEU A 116 13.93 18.73 -5.87
CA LEU A 116 14.14 17.63 -6.82
C LEU A 116 14.75 16.36 -6.21
N PRO A 117 15.80 16.41 -5.35
CA PRO A 117 16.34 15.20 -4.72
C PRO A 117 15.31 14.45 -3.86
N TYR A 118 14.43 15.18 -3.17
CA TYR A 118 13.38 14.59 -2.34
C TYR A 118 12.28 13.97 -3.19
N ASP A 119 11.86 14.66 -4.26
CA ASP A 119 10.90 14.13 -5.25
C ASP A 119 11.38 12.82 -5.86
N LEU A 120 12.67 12.76 -6.24
CA LEU A 120 13.27 11.57 -6.81
C LEU A 120 13.34 10.44 -5.78
N ALA A 121 13.81 10.73 -4.56
CA ALA A 121 13.91 9.71 -3.51
C ALA A 121 12.56 9.12 -3.13
N TRP A 122 11.53 9.96 -2.98
CA TRP A 122 10.17 9.56 -2.61
C TRP A 122 9.53 8.65 -3.65
N ASN A 123 9.54 9.07 -4.91
CA ASN A 123 8.98 8.29 -6.01
C ASN A 123 9.80 7.03 -6.29
N PHE A 124 11.13 7.10 -6.19
CA PHE A 124 11.98 5.94 -6.35
C PHE A 124 11.70 4.86 -5.28
N ALA A 125 11.55 5.25 -4.02
CA ALA A 125 11.17 4.33 -2.95
C ALA A 125 9.82 3.66 -3.24
N GLY A 126 8.82 4.44 -3.68
CA GLY A 126 7.51 3.92 -4.10
C GLY A 126 7.60 2.93 -5.26
N LEU A 127 8.40 3.25 -6.29
CA LEU A 127 8.62 2.36 -7.44
C LEU A 127 9.34 1.07 -7.06
N VAL A 128 10.31 1.12 -6.14
CA VAL A 128 10.99 -0.08 -5.62
C VAL A 128 9.99 -0.99 -4.90
N LEU A 129 9.16 -0.44 -4.01
CA LEU A 129 8.13 -1.21 -3.29
C LEU A 129 7.10 -1.82 -4.25
N MET A 130 6.64 -1.04 -5.24
CA MET A 130 5.74 -1.54 -6.27
C MET A 130 6.40 -2.63 -7.12
N GLY A 131 7.68 -2.48 -7.46
CA GLY A 131 8.47 -3.49 -8.15
C GLY A 131 8.57 -4.81 -7.37
N VAL A 132 8.81 -4.74 -6.06
CA VAL A 132 8.76 -5.92 -5.16
C VAL A 132 7.38 -6.58 -5.22
N GLY A 133 6.30 -5.80 -5.12
CA GLY A 133 4.93 -6.30 -5.21
C GLY A 133 4.63 -6.99 -6.55
N LEU A 134 5.07 -6.43 -7.67
CA LEU A 134 4.94 -7.02 -9.00
C LEU A 134 5.71 -8.34 -9.12
N VAL A 135 6.95 -8.40 -8.62
CA VAL A 135 7.76 -9.63 -8.62
C VAL A 135 7.08 -10.72 -7.78
N LEU A 136 6.57 -10.38 -6.59
CA LEU A 136 5.81 -11.31 -5.75
C LEU A 136 4.54 -11.79 -6.45
N LEU A 137 3.81 -10.90 -7.12
CA LEU A 137 2.60 -11.24 -7.86
C LEU A 137 2.89 -12.24 -8.99
N VAL A 138 3.97 -12.04 -9.75
CA VAL A 138 4.39 -12.97 -10.81
C VAL A 138 4.75 -14.33 -10.23
N ARG A 139 5.47 -14.37 -9.10
CA ARG A 139 5.82 -15.63 -8.42
C ARG A 139 4.58 -16.36 -7.90
N ALA A 140 3.64 -15.65 -7.29
CA ALA A 140 2.40 -16.21 -6.78
C ALA A 140 1.55 -16.82 -7.92
N ARG A 141 1.44 -16.15 -9.07
CA ARG A 141 0.72 -16.68 -10.25
C ARG A 141 1.33 -17.99 -10.78
N LYS A 142 2.67 -18.09 -10.80
CA LYS A 142 3.36 -19.32 -11.25
C LYS A 142 3.09 -20.50 -10.31
N GLN A 143 3.02 -20.26 -8.99
CA GLN A 143 2.72 -21.30 -8.00
C GLN A 143 1.27 -21.81 -8.14
N SER A 144 0.31 -20.90 -8.33
CA SER A 144 -1.10 -21.27 -8.55
C SER A 144 -1.30 -22.06 -9.86
N GLY A 145 -0.53 -21.77 -10.92
CA GLY A 145 -0.60 -22.49 -12.20
C GLY A 145 0.14 -23.83 -12.22
N GLY A 146 1.21 -24.00 -11.43
CA GLY A 146 1.99 -25.24 -11.36
C GLY A 146 1.31 -26.37 -10.57
N GLY A 147 0.40 -26.03 -9.64
CA GLY A 147 -0.31 -27.00 -8.80
C GLY A 147 -1.36 -27.87 -9.52
N HIS A 148 -1.75 -27.53 -10.75
CA HIS A 148 -2.66 -28.35 -11.57
C HIS A 148 -1.95 -29.40 -12.45
N ALA A 149 -0.62 -29.39 -12.54
CA ALA A 149 0.10 -30.22 -13.50
C ALA A 149 0.50 -31.63 -12.97
N PHE A 150 0.21 -31.96 -11.71
CA PHE A 150 0.60 -33.24 -11.12
C PHE A 150 -0.43 -33.75 -10.11
N ALA A 151 -1.63 -34.12 -10.58
CA ALA A 151 -2.48 -35.06 -9.86
C ALA A 151 -2.29 -36.44 -10.53
N PRO A 152 -1.48 -37.35 -9.96
CA PRO A 152 -1.44 -38.72 -10.46
C PRO A 152 -2.83 -39.32 -10.34
N HIS A 153 -3.33 -39.84 -11.46
CA HIS A 153 -4.58 -40.59 -11.54
C HIS A 153 -4.57 -41.68 -10.45
N PRO A 154 -5.59 -41.77 -9.57
CA PRO A 154 -5.71 -42.91 -8.70
C PRO A 154 -5.97 -44.13 -9.58
N SER A 155 -4.99 -45.02 -9.67
CA SER A 155 -5.16 -46.35 -10.25
C SER A 155 -6.14 -47.10 -9.37
N SER A 156 -7.34 -47.34 -9.90
CA SER A 156 -8.34 -48.22 -9.35
C SER A 156 -7.80 -49.65 -9.31
N LEU A 157 -7.67 -50.20 -8.09
CA LEU A 157 -7.68 -51.63 -7.79
C LEU A 157 -8.60 -51.84 -6.59
#